data_AF-A0A957AW39-F1
#
_entry.id   AF-A0A957AW39-F1
#
_cell.length_a   1.000
_cell.length_b   1.000
_cell.length_c   1.000
_cell.angle_alpha   90.00
_cell.angle_beta   90.00
_cell.angle_gamma   90.00
#
_symmetry.space_group_name_H-M   'P 1'
#
loop_
_entity.id
_entity.type
_entity.pdbx_description
1 polymer ?
#
loop_
_entity_poly.entity_id
_entity_poly.type
_entity_poly.pdbx_seq_one_letter_code
_entity_poly.pdbx_strand_id
1 'polypeptide(L)'
;MNEMEGTGVIIVLFALRCILPLALTIGIGYLMNRMVDKWEREAAAQQADEKPAPETGPVPAPAPVITAVAKEKRPSIALPCWVTRNCDPARRAACPACQQRDKPCWVARLAAEGVLPATCPTCPVYQQAHA
;
A
#
# COMPACT_ATOMS: atom_id res chain seq x y z
N MET A 1 -4.18 -24.10 -58.02
CA MET A 1 -4.31 -24.76 -56.71
C MET A 1 -3.67 -23.82 -55.69
N ASN A 2 -4.46 -23.37 -54.69
CA ASN A 2 -4.01 -23.00 -53.33
C ASN A 2 -3.96 -21.51 -52.89
N GLU A 3 -4.59 -20.55 -53.59
CA GLU A 3 -4.78 -19.18 -53.04
C GLU A 3 -5.72 -19.15 -51.81
N MET A 4 -6.71 -20.03 -51.79
CA MET A 4 -7.62 -20.21 -50.65
C MET A 4 -6.93 -20.87 -49.45
N GLU A 5 -5.96 -21.76 -49.70
CA GLU A 5 -5.17 -22.39 -48.63
C GLU A 5 -4.21 -21.38 -48.01
N GLY A 6 -3.52 -20.57 -48.84
CA GLY A 6 -2.63 -19.51 -48.35
C GLY A 6 -3.36 -18.47 -47.49
N THR A 7 -4.51 -17.99 -47.94
CA THR A 7 -5.34 -17.04 -47.19
C THR A 7 -5.88 -17.67 -45.89
N GLY A 8 -6.32 -18.93 -45.94
CA GLY A 8 -6.79 -19.67 -44.77
C GLY A 8 -5.73 -19.78 -43.67
N VAL A 9 -4.49 -20.12 -44.04
CA VAL A 9 -3.38 -20.24 -43.08
C VAL A 9 -3.05 -18.90 -42.41
N ILE A 10 -3.05 -17.80 -43.17
CA ILE A 10 -2.80 -16.46 -42.62
C ILE A 10 -3.90 -16.07 -41.63
N ILE A 11 -5.17 -16.29 -41.97
CA ILE A 11 -6.31 -16.00 -41.09
C ILE A 11 -6.22 -16.83 -39.81
N VAL A 12 -5.92 -18.12 -39.90
CA VAL A 12 -5.79 -19.00 -38.72
C VAL A 12 -4.65 -18.56 -37.82
N LEU A 13 -3.48 -18.24 -38.38
CA LEU A 13 -2.33 -17.75 -37.60
C LEU A 13 -2.62 -16.40 -36.94
N PHE A 14 -3.34 -15.51 -37.64
CA PHE A 14 -3.76 -14.22 -37.09
C PHE A 14 -4.78 -14.40 -35.96
N ALA A 15 -5.81 -15.20 -36.18
CA ALA A 15 -6.81 -15.52 -35.16
C ALA A 15 -6.15 -16.19 -33.94
N LEU A 16 -5.23 -17.13 -34.13
CA LEU A 16 -4.47 -17.76 -33.05
C LEU A 16 -3.67 -16.73 -32.24
N ARG A 17 -3.02 -15.78 -32.91
CA ARG A 17 -2.29 -14.69 -32.25
C ARG A 17 -3.18 -13.65 -31.58
N CYS A 18 -4.45 -13.52 -31.96
CA CYS A 18 -5.41 -12.63 -31.29
C CYS A 18 -6.12 -13.32 -30.12
N ILE A 19 -6.51 -14.58 -30.29
CA ILE A 19 -7.25 -15.35 -29.29
C ILE A 19 -6.34 -15.73 -28.13
N LEU A 20 -5.08 -16.12 -28.39
CA LEU A 20 -4.13 -16.48 -27.34
C LEU A 20 -3.90 -15.37 -26.30
N PRO A 21 -3.58 -14.11 -26.67
CA PRO A 21 -3.41 -13.04 -25.69
C PRO A 21 -4.73 -12.66 -25.01
N LEU A 22 -5.87 -12.70 -25.70
CA LEU A 22 -7.18 -12.44 -25.08
C LEU A 22 -7.54 -13.50 -24.04
N ALA A 23 -7.33 -14.79 -24.35
CA ALA A 23 -7.57 -15.87 -23.40
C ALA A 23 -6.63 -15.75 -22.19
N LEU A 24 -5.38 -15.35 -22.40
CA LEU A 24 -4.41 -15.16 -21.32
C LEU A 24 -4.79 -14.00 -20.40
N THR A 25 -5.21 -12.85 -20.94
CA THR A 25 -5.65 -11.72 -20.12
C THR A 25 -6.93 -12.04 -19.34
N ILE A 26 -7.89 -12.70 -19.97
CA ILE A 26 -9.11 -13.19 -19.30
C ILE A 26 -8.76 -14.20 -18.20
N GLY A 27 -7.84 -15.12 -18.46
CA GLY A 27 -7.38 -16.11 -17.48
C GLY A 27 -6.73 -15.48 -16.25
N ILE A 28 -5.90 -14.45 -16.44
CA ILE A 28 -5.31 -13.70 -15.33
C ILE A 28 -6.39 -12.97 -14.52
N GLY A 29 -7.31 -12.29 -15.20
CA GLY A 29 -8.43 -11.61 -14.54
C GLY A 29 -9.30 -12.58 -13.71
N TYR A 30 -9.58 -13.76 -14.26
CA TYR A 30 -10.32 -14.82 -13.55
C TYR A 30 -9.57 -15.32 -12.32
N LEU A 31 -8.24 -15.49 -12.42
CA LEU A 31 -7.42 -15.92 -11.29
C LEU A 31 -7.42 -14.88 -10.16
N MET A 32 -7.35 -13.59 -10.49
CA MET A 32 -7.44 -12.51 -9.51
C MET A 32 -8.78 -12.52 -8.78
N ASN A 33 -9.90 -12.62 -9.51
CA ASN A 33 -11.23 -12.63 -8.92
C ASN A 33 -11.41 -13.81 -7.97
N ARG A 34 -10.90 -14.99 -8.34
CA ARG A 34 -10.93 -16.19 -7.49
C ARG A 34 -10.23 -15.99 -6.15
N MET A 35 -9.13 -15.23 -6.10
CA MET A 35 -8.44 -14.95 -4.83
C MET A 35 -9.22 -13.98 -3.97
N VAL A 36 -9.83 -12.95 -4.57
CA VAL A 36 -10.69 -11.99 -3.86
C VAL A 36 -11.89 -12.70 -3.24
N ASP A 37 -12.56 -13.58 -3.98
CA ASP A 37 -13.70 -14.37 -3.49
C ASP A 37 -13.34 -15.19 -2.23
N LYS A 38 -12.10 -15.68 -2.15
CA LYS A 38 -11.62 -16.43 -0.97
C LYS A 38 -11.50 -15.52 0.25
N TRP A 39 -11.00 -14.30 0.07
CA TRP A 39 -10.75 -13.36 1.15
C TRP A 39 -12.06 -12.77 1.68
N GLU A 40 -13.04 -12.53 0.82
CA GLU A 40 -14.38 -12.08 1.25
C GLU A 40 -15.09 -13.11 2.12
N ARG A 41 -14.91 -14.40 1.82
CA ARG A 41 -15.44 -15.50 2.66
C ARG A 41 -14.79 -15.55 4.03
N GLU A 42 -13.48 -15.30 4.10
CA GLU A 42 -12.72 -15.25 5.36
C GLU A 42 -13.11 -14.01 6.19
N ALA A 43 -13.32 -12.86 5.55
CA ALA A 43 -13.79 -11.64 6.20
C ALA A 43 -15.23 -11.79 6.76
N ALA A 44 -16.13 -12.43 6.00
CA ALA A 44 -17.48 -12.70 6.46
C ALA A 44 -17.51 -13.67 7.66
N ALA A 45 -16.59 -14.64 7.70
CA ALA A 45 -16.45 -15.55 8.85
C ALA A 45 -15.92 -14.83 10.10
N GLN A 46 -14.97 -13.90 9.94
CA GLN A 46 -14.43 -13.10 11.06
C GLN A 46 -15.46 -12.10 11.61
N GLN A 47 -16.29 -11.51 10.76
CA GLN A 47 -17.38 -10.62 11.20
C GLN A 47 -18.52 -11.37 11.92
N ALA A 48 -18.71 -12.65 11.62
CA ALA A 48 -19.67 -13.49 12.34
C ALA A 48 -19.17 -13.88 13.75
N ASP A 49 -17.84 -14.01 13.92
CA ASP A 49 -17.20 -14.34 15.20
C ASP A 49 -16.98 -13.08 16.08
N GLU A 50 -16.69 -11.92 15.48
CA GLU A 50 -16.54 -10.62 16.16
C GLU A 50 -17.89 -9.93 16.51
N LYS A 51 -18.94 -10.72 16.74
CA LYS A 51 -20.16 -10.18 17.35
C LYS A 51 -19.81 -9.63 18.74
N PRO A 52 -19.93 -8.32 19.01
CA PRO A 52 -19.45 -7.72 20.24
C PRO A 52 -20.23 -8.30 21.41
N ALA A 53 -19.52 -9.02 22.29
CA ALA A 53 -20.03 -9.38 23.60
C ALA A 53 -20.27 -8.10 24.41
N PRO A 54 -21.37 -8.03 25.19
CA PRO A 54 -21.79 -6.81 25.86
C PRO A 54 -20.75 -6.39 26.89
N GLU A 55 -20.27 -5.16 26.72
CA GLU A 55 -19.39 -4.45 27.64
C GLU A 55 -20.15 -4.14 28.94
N THR A 56 -20.01 -5.03 29.93
CA THR A 56 -20.40 -4.79 31.33
C THR A 56 -19.19 -4.87 32.25
N GLY A 57 -18.88 -3.72 32.87
CA GLY A 57 -18.25 -3.69 34.19
C GLY A 57 -16.83 -3.12 34.25
N PRO A 58 -16.59 -2.07 35.07
CA PRO A 58 -15.26 -1.64 35.47
C PRO A 58 -14.80 -2.44 36.70
N VAL A 59 -13.68 -3.16 36.61
CA VAL A 59 -12.96 -3.70 37.77
C VAL A 59 -11.45 -3.49 37.59
N PRO A 60 -10.72 -2.95 38.58
CA PRO A 60 -9.29 -2.66 38.49
C PRO A 60 -8.37 -3.79 39.02
N ALA A 61 -7.15 -3.83 38.45
CA ALA A 61 -5.87 -4.39 38.92
C ALA A 61 -5.61 -5.92 38.81
N PRO A 62 -4.33 -6.38 38.78
CA PRO A 62 -3.06 -5.76 38.37
C PRO A 62 -2.38 -6.51 37.19
N ALA A 63 -1.47 -5.81 36.51
CA ALA A 63 -0.79 -6.22 35.27
C ALA A 63 0.07 -7.50 35.36
N PRO A 64 0.13 -8.29 34.28
CA PRO A 64 1.39 -8.70 33.69
C PRO A 64 1.83 -7.65 32.67
N VAL A 65 3.03 -7.13 32.87
CA VAL A 65 3.81 -6.33 31.92
C VAL A 65 4.05 -7.14 30.64
N ILE A 66 3.06 -7.16 29.77
CA ILE A 66 3.28 -7.31 28.34
C ILE A 66 3.24 -5.90 27.84
N THR A 67 4.43 -5.37 27.55
CA THR A 67 4.61 -4.13 26.81
C THR A 67 3.64 -4.15 25.65
N ALA A 68 2.57 -3.37 25.76
CA ALA A 68 1.79 -2.93 24.64
C ALA A 68 2.80 -2.32 23.67
N VAL A 69 3.16 -3.08 22.63
CA VAL A 69 3.64 -2.50 21.39
C VAL A 69 2.44 -1.70 20.93
N ALA A 70 2.43 -0.44 21.38
CA ALA A 70 1.49 0.58 20.98
C ALA A 70 1.37 0.40 19.48
N LYS A 71 0.15 0.08 19.05
CA LYS A 71 -0.42 0.11 17.71
C LYS A 71 0.40 1.02 16.79
N GLU A 72 1.56 0.53 16.37
CA GLU A 72 2.44 1.24 15.48
C GLU A 72 1.80 0.97 14.14
N LYS A 73 0.94 1.91 13.78
CA LYS A 73 0.52 2.24 12.43
C LYS A 73 1.79 2.49 11.62
N ARG A 74 2.62 1.47 11.39
CA ARG A 74 3.70 1.48 10.41
C ARG A 74 2.98 1.63 9.08
N PRO A 75 3.12 2.76 8.35
CA PRO A 75 2.77 2.74 6.95
C PRO A 75 3.74 1.77 6.29
N SER A 76 3.21 0.62 5.89
CA SER A 76 3.83 -0.32 4.98
C SER A 76 4.36 0.47 3.77
N ILE A 77 5.68 0.60 3.71
CA ILE A 77 6.44 1.23 2.62
C ILE A 77 6.02 2.70 2.37
N ALA A 78 6.14 3.56 3.38
CA ALA A 78 6.21 4.99 3.13
C ALA A 78 7.49 5.30 2.33
N LEU A 79 7.36 5.61 1.04
CA LEU A 79 8.49 6.06 0.23
C LEU A 79 9.18 7.23 0.96
N PRO A 80 10.52 7.20 1.05
CA PRO A 80 11.23 8.22 1.79
C PRO A 80 11.06 9.59 1.12
N CYS A 81 11.01 10.64 1.93
CA CYS A 81 10.65 11.98 1.48
C CYS A 81 11.51 12.50 0.33
N TRP A 82 12.78 12.09 0.21
CA TRP A 82 13.67 12.50 -0.87
C TRP A 82 13.29 11.93 -2.24
N VAL A 83 12.57 10.80 -2.29
CA VAL A 83 12.04 10.24 -3.54
C VAL A 83 10.85 11.07 -3.98
N THR A 84 9.93 11.36 -3.06
CA THR A 84 8.74 12.17 -3.35
C THR A 84 9.07 13.64 -3.66
N ARG A 85 10.07 14.21 -2.99
CA ARG A 85 10.52 15.61 -3.18
C ARG A 85 11.67 15.74 -4.19
N ASN A 86 12.06 14.66 -4.85
CA ASN A 86 13.17 14.59 -5.80
C ASN A 86 14.42 15.38 -5.35
N CYS A 87 14.93 15.06 -4.15
CA CYS A 87 16.07 15.81 -3.59
C CYS A 87 17.42 15.27 -4.10
N ASP A 88 18.32 16.16 -4.50
CA ASP A 88 19.71 15.86 -4.85
C ASP A 88 20.53 15.30 -3.66
N PRO A 89 21.60 14.51 -3.91
CA PRO A 89 22.42 13.92 -2.85
C PRO A 89 23.06 14.97 -1.92
N ALA A 90 23.43 16.14 -2.43
CA ALA A 90 23.94 17.24 -1.62
C ALA A 90 22.89 17.75 -0.61
N ARG A 91 21.62 17.86 -1.03
CA ARG A 91 20.51 18.24 -0.14
C ARG A 91 20.16 17.13 0.86
N ARG A 92 20.33 15.86 0.48
CA ARG A 92 20.10 14.72 1.38
C ARG A 92 21.10 14.70 2.54
N ALA A 93 22.38 14.96 2.27
CA ALA A 93 23.40 14.99 3.31
C ALA A 93 23.15 16.10 4.35
N ALA A 94 22.69 17.27 3.89
CA ALA A 94 22.40 18.43 4.74
C ALA A 94 21.02 18.35 5.43
N CYS A 95 20.15 17.40 5.06
CA CYS A 95 18.78 17.38 5.56
C CYS A 95 18.64 16.51 6.82
N PRO A 96 18.21 17.07 7.97
CA PRO A 96 18.02 16.31 9.21
C PRO A 96 16.95 15.22 9.08
N ALA A 97 15.95 15.43 8.21
CA ALA A 97 14.93 14.44 7.90
C ALA A 97 15.44 13.22 7.11
N CYS A 98 16.57 13.34 6.40
CA CYS A 98 17.17 12.20 5.70
C CYS A 98 18.02 11.33 6.65
N GLN A 99 18.53 11.92 7.74
CA GLN A 99 19.31 11.22 8.75
C GLN A 99 18.42 10.41 9.71
N GLN A 100 17.24 10.92 10.05
CA GLN A 100 16.28 10.25 10.93
C GLN A 100 15.17 9.58 10.12
N ARG A 101 15.42 8.34 9.66
CA ARG A 101 14.42 7.56 8.90
C ARG A 101 13.24 7.07 9.73
N ASP A 102 13.40 7.04 11.06
CA ASP A 102 12.39 6.54 11.99
C ASP A 102 11.31 7.59 12.33
N LYS A 103 11.48 8.84 11.87
CA LYS A 103 10.58 9.95 12.18
C LYS A 103 10.09 10.62 10.90
N PRO A 104 8.87 11.15 10.87
CA PRO A 104 8.39 11.91 9.73
C PRO A 104 9.23 13.19 9.57
N CYS A 105 9.38 13.63 8.32
CA CYS A 105 10.30 14.70 7.96
C CYS A 105 10.04 16.03 8.68
N TRP A 106 8.79 16.32 9.02
CA TRP A 106 8.42 17.54 9.74
C TRP A 106 8.90 17.53 11.20
N VAL A 107 8.90 16.38 11.88
CA VAL A 107 9.42 16.23 13.26
C VAL A 107 10.94 16.40 13.27
N ALA A 108 11.62 15.74 12.35
CA ALA A 108 13.08 15.82 12.25
C ALA A 108 13.55 17.25 11.90
N ARG A 109 12.81 17.96 11.03
CA ARG A 109 13.11 19.37 10.71
C ARG A 109 12.76 20.31 11.86
N LEU A 110 11.63 20.12 12.52
CA LEU A 110 11.26 20.94 13.69
C LEU A 110 12.29 20.78 14.83
N ALA A 111 12.81 19.58 15.05
CA ALA A 111 13.84 19.32 16.06
C ALA A 111 15.20 19.98 15.73
N ALA A 112 15.54 20.11 14.44
CA ALA A 112 16.82 20.66 14.00
C ALA A 112 16.78 22.19 13.75
N GLU A 113 15.69 22.69 13.14
CA GLU A 113 15.52 24.09 12.74
C GLU A 113 14.75 24.91 13.78
N GLY A 114 14.05 24.27 14.73
CA GLY A 114 13.21 24.92 15.74
C GLY A 114 11.93 25.57 15.19
N VAL A 115 11.81 25.67 13.86
CA VAL A 115 10.69 26.29 13.16
C VAL A 115 10.19 25.35 12.07
N LEU A 116 8.86 25.26 11.93
CA LEU A 116 8.28 24.47 10.85
C LEU A 116 8.36 25.26 9.53
N PRO A 117 8.93 24.67 8.47
CA PRO A 117 9.00 25.30 7.14
C PRO A 117 7.60 25.59 6.60
N ALA A 118 7.43 26.74 5.92
CA ALA A 118 6.15 27.12 5.29
C ALA A 118 5.60 26.10 4.27
N THR A 119 6.46 25.19 3.78
CA THR A 119 6.09 24.12 2.84
C THR A 119 5.52 22.85 3.49
N CYS A 120 5.50 22.78 4.83
CA CYS A 120 4.97 21.64 5.58
C CYS A 120 3.43 21.57 5.61
N PRO A 121 2.66 22.65 5.85
CA PRO A 121 1.18 22.56 5.89
C PRO A 121 0.53 22.12 4.57
N THR A 122 1.21 22.29 3.43
CA THR A 122 0.77 21.82 2.12
C THR A 122 1.28 20.42 1.75
N CYS A 123 2.07 19.80 2.63
CA CYS A 123 2.64 18.48 2.38
C CYS A 123 1.64 17.37 2.73
N PRO A 124 1.38 16.40 1.83
CA PRO A 124 0.43 15.31 2.11
C PRO A 124 0.86 14.47 3.31
N VAL A 125 2.17 14.31 3.56
CA VAL A 125 2.70 13.59 4.74
C VAL A 125 2.36 14.31 6.05
N TYR A 126 2.32 15.65 6.04
CA TYR A 126 1.92 16.42 7.21
C TYR A 126 0.40 16.38 7.38
N GLN A 127 -0.35 16.56 6.29
CA GLN A 127 -1.82 16.52 6.32
C GLN A 127 -2.35 15.17 6.79
N GLN A 128 -1.78 14.05 6.33
CA GLN A 128 -2.17 12.70 6.79
C GLN A 128 -1.91 12.44 8.27
N ALA A 129 -0.96 13.16 8.89
CA ALA A 129 -0.67 13.04 10.32
C ALA A 129 -1.59 13.92 11.19
N HIS A 130 -2.25 14.92 10.59
CA HIS A 130 -3.11 15.89 11.25
C HIS A 130 -4.55 15.89 10.70
N ALA A 131 -4.92 14.86 9.92
CA ALA A 131 -6.27 14.59 9.44
C ALA A 131 -6.95 13.58 10.37
#